data_AF-A0A5P8YUC4-F1
#
_entry.id   AF-A0A5P8YUC4-F1
#
_cell.length_a   1.000
_cell.length_b   1.000
_cell.length_c   1.000
_cell.angle_alpha   90.00
_cell.angle_beta   90.00
_cell.angle_gamma   90.00
#
_symmetry.space_group_name_H-M   'P 1'
#
loop_
_entity.id
_entity.type
_entity.pdbx_description
1 polymer ?
#
loop_
_entity_poly.entity_id
_entity_poly.type
_entity_poly.pdbx_seq_one_letter_code
_entity_poly.pdbx_strand_id
1 'polypeptide(L)' 'MPTHDDAAPQLPDGLLDELNQHARVLSTYDQAQDVALDLHEKPFSPETRSRALRYLQSPEYQRAVRTSQYLKARSA' A
#
# COMPACT_ATOMS: atom_id res chain seq x y z
N MET A 1 8.82 1.26 -45.67
CA MET A 1 9.18 0.71 -44.33
C MET A 1 8.72 1.71 -43.30
N PRO A 2 7.62 1.49 -42.56
CA PRO A 2 7.27 2.37 -41.47
C PRO A 2 8.20 2.07 -40.30
N THR A 3 9.01 3.04 -39.89
CA THR A 3 9.75 2.99 -38.63
C THR A 3 8.72 3.05 -37.52
N HIS A 4 8.49 1.95 -36.82
CA HIS A 4 7.79 1.98 -35.54
C HIS A 4 8.68 2.79 -34.60
N ASP A 5 8.32 4.04 -34.36
CA ASP A 5 8.74 4.74 -33.16
C ASP A 5 8.14 3.98 -31.97
N ASP A 6 8.86 2.94 -31.51
CA ASP A 6 8.64 2.26 -30.23
C ASP A 6 9.07 3.17 -29.06
N ALA A 7 8.75 4.45 -29.14
CA ALA A 7 8.91 5.35 -28.01
C ALA A 7 7.86 4.95 -26.98
N ALA A 8 8.30 4.29 -25.90
CA ALA A 8 7.44 3.98 -24.77
C ALA A 8 6.68 5.25 -24.36
N PRO A 9 5.36 5.18 -24.14
CA PRO A 9 4.57 6.35 -23.80
C PRO A 9 5.16 6.99 -22.54
N GLN A 10 5.63 8.23 -22.67
CA GLN A 10 6.15 8.99 -21.54
C GLN A 10 4.97 9.30 -20.61
N LEU A 11 4.96 8.63 -19.45
CA LEU A 11 3.97 8.89 -18.41
C LEU A 11 4.30 10.26 -17.80
N PRO A 12 3.31 11.16 -17.63
CA PRO A 12 3.55 12.42 -16.94
C PRO A 12 3.99 12.16 -15.51
N ASP A 13 4.93 12.96 -14.99
CA ASP A 13 5.51 12.77 -13.65
C ASP A 13 4.44 12.67 -12.55
N GLY A 14 3.35 13.44 -12.67
CA GLY A 14 2.23 13.40 -11.73
C GLY A 14 1.49 12.04 -11.69
N LEU A 15 1.49 11.29 -12.80
CA LEU A 15 0.93 9.94 -12.84
C LEU A 15 1.85 8.92 -12.16
N LEU A 16 3.18 9.07 -12.30
CA LEU A 16 4.14 8.22 -11.59
C LEU A 16 4.05 8.42 -10.07
N ASP A 17 3.92 9.67 -9.63
CA ASP A 17 3.73 9.98 -8.21
C ASP A 17 2.42 9.40 -7.66
N GLU A 18 1.33 9.50 -8.43
CA GLU A 18 0.04 8.89 -8.07
C GLU A 18 0.15 7.36 -7.97
N LEU A 19 0.72 6.71 -8.97
CA LEU A 19 0.95 5.25 -8.94
C LEU A 19 1.79 4.82 -7.74
N ASN A 20 2.82 5.59 -7.38
CA ASN A 20 3.64 5.32 -6.20
C ASN A 20 2.84 5.47 -4.90
N GLN A 21 1.96 6.47 -4.79
CA GLN A 21 1.06 6.62 -3.64
C GLN A 21 0.11 5.43 -3.51
N HIS A 22 -0.50 4.98 -4.61
CA HIS A 22 -1.35 3.79 -4.62
C HIS A 22 -0.58 2.52 -4.25
N ALA A 23 0.61 2.31 -4.81
CA ALA A 23 1.46 1.16 -4.53
C ALA A 23 1.84 1.05 -3.05
N ARG A 24 2.11 2.18 -2.38
CA ARG A 24 2.40 2.21 -0.93
C ARG A 24 1.22 1.79 -0.08
N VAL A 25 0.01 2.21 -0.45
CA VAL A 25 -1.21 1.80 0.25
C VAL A 25 -1.43 0.30 0.09
N LEU A 26 -1.28 -0.23 -1.14
CA LEU A 26 -1.42 -1.66 -1.42
C LEU A 26 -0.39 -2.51 -0.64
N SER A 27 0.89 -2.12 -0.66
CA SER A 27 1.92 -2.83 0.10
C SER A 27 1.62 -2.88 1.60
N THR A 28 1.03 -1.82 2.15
CA THR A 28 0.62 -1.80 3.55
C THR A 28 -0.58 -2.72 3.80
N TYR A 29 -1.49 -2.82 2.83
CA TYR A 29 -2.64 -3.73 2.88
C TYR A 29 -2.19 -5.20 2.83
N ASP A 30 -1.19 -5.54 2.01
CA ASP A 30 -0.61 -6.89 1.97
C ASP A 30 -0.03 -7.28 3.33
N GLN A 31 0.68 -6.36 4.01
CA GLN A 31 1.15 -6.59 5.37
C GLN A 31 0.02 -6.77 6.39
N ALA A 32 -1.10 -6.06 6.23
CA ALA A 32 -2.28 -6.28 7.08
C ALA A 32 -2.85 -7.69 6.88
N GLN A 33 -2.82 -8.23 5.65
CA GLN A 33 -3.28 -9.59 5.38
C GLN A 33 -2.41 -10.62 6.11
N ASP A 34 -1.09 -10.46 6.09
CA ASP A 34 -0.18 -11.33 6.84
C ASP A 34 -0.48 -11.31 8.35
N VAL A 35 -0.69 -10.11 8.90
CA VAL A 35 -1.06 -9.96 10.33
C VAL A 35 -2.43 -10.59 10.62
N ALA A 36 -3.39 -10.44 9.70
CA ALA A 36 -4.71 -11.05 9.83
C ALA A 36 -4.64 -12.59 9.76
N LEU A 37 -3.77 -13.14 8.91
CA LEU A 37 -3.48 -14.58 8.85
C LEU A 37 -2.88 -15.08 10.16
N ASP A 38 -1.88 -14.39 10.71
CA ASP A 38 -1.29 -14.74 12.02
C ASP A 38 -2.35 -14.75 13.13
N LEU A 39 -3.29 -13.79 13.11
CA LEU A 39 -4.42 -13.69 14.04
C LEU A 39 -5.44 -14.82 13.84
N HIS A 40 -5.67 -15.25 12.61
CA HIS A 40 -6.55 -16.37 12.30
C HIS A 40 -5.95 -17.71 12.73
N GLU A 41 -4.66 -17.94 12.48
CA GLU A 41 -3.98 -19.20 12.80
C GLU A 41 -3.72 -19.39 14.29
N LYS A 42 -3.31 -18.33 14.98
CA LYS A 42 -2.95 -18.37 16.42
C LYS A 42 -3.64 -17.23 17.16
N PRO A 43 -4.98 -17.26 17.26
CA PRO A 43 -5.72 -16.25 17.98
C PRO A 43 -5.27 -16.23 19.44
N PHE A 44 -5.03 -15.03 19.96
CA PHE A 44 -4.63 -14.78 21.36
C PHE A 44 -3.20 -15.21 21.75
N SER A 45 -2.34 -15.61 20.81
CA SER A 45 -0.91 -15.76 21.16
C SER A 45 -0.30 -14.39 21.52
N PRO A 46 0.54 -14.30 22.56
CA PRO A 46 1.25 -13.06 22.89
C PRO A 46 2.08 -12.51 21.73
N GLU A 47 2.68 -13.40 20.92
CA GLU A 47 3.50 -13.06 19.76
C GLU A 47 2.64 -12.41 18.67
N THR A 48 1.53 -13.04 18.28
CA THR A 48 0.61 -12.52 17.27
C THR A 48 0.04 -11.18 17.71
N ARG A 49 -0.37 -11.05 18.98
CA ARG A 49 -0.87 -9.78 19.54
C ARG A 49 0.19 -8.69 19.47
N SER A 50 1.43 -9.00 19.85
CA SER A 50 2.53 -8.05 19.81
C SER A 50 2.86 -7.59 18.39
N ARG A 51 2.84 -8.53 17.42
CA ARG A 51 3.05 -8.22 16.00
C ARG A 51 1.94 -7.33 15.45
N ALA A 52 0.68 -7.65 15.74
CA ALA A 52 -0.46 -6.85 15.31
C ALA A 52 -0.40 -5.41 15.88
N LEU A 53 -0.08 -5.27 17.17
CA LEU A 53 0.09 -3.95 17.78
C LEU A 53 1.24 -3.17 17.15
N ARG A 54 2.39 -3.82 16.90
CA ARG A 54 3.53 -3.19 16.23
C ARG A 54 3.17 -2.71 14.83
N TYR A 55 2.45 -3.53 14.06
CA TYR A 55 1.97 -3.16 12.74
C TYR A 55 1.05 -1.94 12.78
N LEU A 56 0.04 -1.93 13.65
CA LEU A 56 -0.91 -0.82 13.79
C LEU A 56 -0.24 0.47 14.29
N GLN A 57 0.85 0.36 15.04
CA GLN A 57 1.63 1.50 15.53
C GLN A 57 2.72 1.95 14.55
N SER A 58 2.93 1.23 13.44
CA SER A 58 4.02 1.53 12.51
C SER A 58 3.83 2.88 11.79
N PRO A 59 4.91 3.63 11.54
CA PRO A 59 4.88 4.83 10.71
C PRO A 59 4.33 4.56 9.31
N GLU A 60 4.60 3.38 8.76
CA GLU A 60 4.16 2.93 7.44
C GLU A 60 2.63 2.82 7.41
N TYR A 61 2.02 2.15 8.40
CA TYR A 61 0.57 2.07 8.54
C TYR A 61 -0.08 3.45 8.62
N GLN A 62 0.44 4.33 9.49
CA GLN A 62 -0.08 5.68 9.64
C GLN A 62 0.06 6.52 8.37
N ARG A 63 1.13 6.34 7.61
CA ARG A 63 1.33 7.00 6.32
C ARG A 63 0.34 6.46 5.29
N ALA A 64 0.15 5.15 5.20
CA ALA A 64 -0.80 4.53 4.27
C ALA A 64 -2.25 4.97 4.53
N VAL A 65 -2.66 5.06 5.80
CA VAL A 65 -3.99 5.57 6.17
C VAL A 65 -4.19 7.00 5.66
N ARG A 66 -3.21 7.89 5.88
CA ARG A 66 -3.27 9.28 5.39
C ARG A 66 -3.31 9.35 3.87
N THR A 67 -2.47 8.57 3.19
CA THR A 67 -2.46 8.49 1.72
C THR A 67 -3.79 7.97 1.19
N SER A 68 -4.36 6.92 1.80
CA SER A 68 -5.66 6.36 1.41
C SER A 68 -6.79 7.40 1.55
N GLN A 69 -6.80 8.17 2.64
CA GLN A 69 -7.76 9.25 2.84
C GLN A 69 -7.61 10.36 1.79
N TYR A 70 -6.37 10.76 1.49
CA TYR A 70 -6.07 11.75 0.46
C TYR A 70 -6.56 11.29 -0.93
N LEU A 71 -6.24 10.06 -1.33
CA LEU A 71 -6.66 9.50 -2.61
C LEU A 71 -8.19 9.40 -2.72
N LYS A 72 -8.86 8.97 -1.64
CA LYS A 72 -10.33 8.89 -1.59
C LYS A 72 -11.00 10.27 -1.73
N ALA A 73 -10.44 11.29 -1.10
CA ALA A 73 -10.93 12.65 -1.21
C ALA A 73 -10.73 13.24 -2.62
N ARG A 74 -9.69 12.80 -3.34
CA ARG A 74 -9.39 13.27 -4.71
C ARG A 74 -10.24 12.59 -5.77
N SER A 75 -10.76 11.40 -5.49
CA SER A 75 -11.64 10.62 -6.37
C SER A 75 -13.13 10.89 -6.20
N ALA A 76 -13.52 11.70 -5.21
CA ALA A 76 -14.91 12.05 -4.89
C ALA A 76 -15.32 13.37 -5.56
#